data_AF-W6RSY5-F1
#
_entry.id   AF-W6RSY5-F1
#
_cell.length_a   1.000
_cell.length_b   1.000
_cell.length_c   1.000
_cell.angle_alpha   90.00
_cell.angle_beta   90.00
_cell.angle_gamma   90.00
#
_symmetry.space_group_name_H-M   'P 1'
#
loop_
_entity.id
_entity.type
_entity.pdbx_description
1 polymer ?
#
loop_
_entity_poly.entity_id
_entity_poly.type
_entity_poly.pdbx_seq_one_letter_code
_entity_poly.pdbx_strand_id
1 'polypeptide(L)'
;MRLFEKIIIGFAIFILICLFGVVLYGMYIYRYEGKRPSDQPDTEWISEDGSIEIYVDENLHATGSMNIKGTEIPFIFSGEIRGEIIDIYAIEAKGREGLYPEERYETWRGNFKRKDKFTVTVEKTTYFEVGEKITFYRVDDEED
;
A
#
# COMPACT_ATOMS: atom_id res chain seq x y z
N MET A 1 -43.73 31.73 -10.75
CA MET A 1 -42.63 32.11 -9.85
C MET A 1 -42.22 30.94 -8.94
N ARG A 2 -43.09 30.45 -8.03
CA ARG A 2 -42.77 29.39 -7.06
C ARG A 2 -42.30 28.03 -7.59
N LEU A 3 -42.66 27.62 -8.81
CA LEU A 3 -42.25 26.33 -9.38
C LEU A 3 -40.84 26.37 -9.98
N PHE A 4 -40.51 27.47 -10.67
CA PHE A 4 -39.21 27.67 -11.30
C PHE A 4 -38.10 27.85 -10.25
N GLU A 5 -38.39 28.58 -9.17
CA GLU A 5 -37.51 28.70 -8.00
C GLU A 5 -37.23 27.34 -7.36
N LYS A 6 -38.24 26.49 -7.20
CA LYS A 6 -38.07 25.12 -6.67
C LYS A 6 -37.22 24.24 -7.57
N ILE A 7 -37.36 24.36 -8.89
CA ILE A 7 -36.53 23.62 -9.86
C ILE A 7 -35.06 24.07 -9.76
N ILE A 8 -34.81 25.38 -9.69
CA ILE A 8 -33.45 25.92 -9.51
C ILE A 8 -32.84 25.46 -8.20
N ILE A 9 -33.58 25.52 -7.09
CA ILE A 9 -33.11 25.07 -5.78
C ILE A 9 -32.79 23.56 -5.82
N GLY A 10 -33.67 22.75 -6.43
CA GLY A 10 -33.43 21.31 -6.59
C GLY A 10 -32.16 21.01 -7.40
N PHE A 11 -31.94 21.73 -8.49
CA PHE A 11 -30.74 21.58 -9.33
C PHE A 11 -29.48 22.02 -8.59
N ALA A 12 -29.53 23.11 -7.82
CA ALA A 12 -28.42 23.57 -7.00
C ALA A 12 -28.06 22.56 -5.90
N ILE A 13 -29.05 21.95 -5.23
CA ILE A 13 -28.84 20.89 -4.24
C ILE A 13 -28.19 19.66 -4.89
N PHE A 14 -28.67 19.26 -6.07
CA PHE A 14 -28.09 18.14 -6.82
C PHE A 14 -26.62 18.38 -7.15
N ILE A 15 -26.27 19.57 -7.67
CA ILE A 15 -24.88 19.96 -7.93
C ILE A 15 -24.05 19.89 -6.65
N LEU A 16 -24.55 20.41 -5.53
CA LEU A 16 -23.85 20.36 -4.24
C LEU A 16 -23.57 18.93 -3.78
N ILE A 17 -24.54 18.02 -3.95
CA ILE A 17 -24.35 16.59 -3.64
C ILE A 17 -23.28 15.97 -4.54
N CYS A 18 -23.29 16.26 -5.85
CA CYS A 18 -22.26 15.78 -6.77
C CYS A 18 -20.87 16.30 -6.40
N LEU A 19 -20.74 17.60 -6.12
CA LEU A 19 -19.47 18.20 -5.69
C LEU A 19 -18.97 17.60 -4.37
N PHE A 20 -19.87 17.41 -3.40
CA PHE A 20 -19.54 16.76 -2.14
C PHE A 20 -19.07 15.31 -2.35
N GLY A 21 -19.73 14.56 -3.25
CA GLY A 21 -19.32 13.22 -3.64
C GLY A 21 -17.90 13.18 -4.24
N VAL A 22 -17.56 14.15 -5.10
CA VAL A 22 -16.20 14.28 -5.68
C VAL A 22 -15.16 14.54 -4.58
N VAL A 23 -15.47 15.42 -3.62
CA VAL A 23 -14.56 15.70 -2.49
C VAL A 23 -14.33 14.45 -1.65
N LEU A 24 -15.40 13.72 -1.29
CA LEU A 24 -15.28 12.48 -0.51
C LEU A 24 -14.48 11.40 -1.26
N TYR A 25 -14.71 11.26 -2.57
CA TYR A 25 -13.95 10.32 -3.39
C TYR A 25 -12.46 10.69 -3.46
N GLY A 26 -12.14 11.98 -3.60
CA GLY A 26 -10.77 12.47 -3.51
C GLY A 26 -10.12 12.14 -2.16
N MET A 27 -10.81 12.42 -1.06
CA MET A 27 -10.32 12.08 0.28
C MET A 27 -10.08 10.58 0.47
N TYR A 28 -10.91 9.73 -0.14
CA TYR A 28 -10.75 8.28 -0.11
C TYR A 28 -9.50 7.83 -0.87
N ILE A 29 -9.30 8.34 -2.10
CA ILE A 29 -8.15 8.00 -2.95
C ILE A 29 -6.82 8.46 -2.34
N TYR A 30 -6.78 9.66 -1.73
CA TYR A 30 -5.55 10.24 -1.19
C TYR A 30 -5.29 9.90 0.28
N ARG A 31 -6.05 8.95 0.84
CA ARG A 31 -5.97 8.58 2.25
C ARG A 31 -4.57 8.10 2.68
N TYR A 32 -3.89 7.38 1.79
CA TYR A 32 -2.60 6.72 2.04
C TYR A 32 -1.40 7.36 1.33
N GLU A 33 -1.64 8.42 0.56
CA GLU A 33 -0.59 9.11 -0.20
C GLU A 33 0.56 9.55 0.73
N GLY A 34 1.78 9.21 0.33
CA GLY A 34 3.01 9.57 1.05
C GLY A 34 3.22 8.81 2.37
N LYS A 35 2.41 7.79 2.66
CA LYS A 35 2.52 6.97 3.89
C LYS A 35 2.95 5.54 3.63
N ARG A 36 2.87 5.10 2.38
CA ARG A 36 3.20 3.73 1.96
C ARG A 36 4.68 3.65 1.63
N PRO A 37 5.31 2.47 1.77
CA PRO A 37 6.68 2.28 1.27
C PRO A 37 6.78 2.64 -0.22
N SER A 38 5.83 2.20 -1.04
CA SER A 38 5.81 2.49 -2.49
C SER A 38 5.53 3.96 -2.87
N ASP A 39 5.32 4.85 -1.89
CA ASP A 39 5.22 6.30 -2.12
C ASP A 39 6.46 7.06 -1.59
N GLN A 40 7.47 6.34 -1.09
CA GLN A 40 8.63 6.90 -0.39
C GLN A 40 9.92 6.34 -1.02
N PRO A 41 10.55 7.08 -1.95
CA PRO A 41 11.78 6.65 -2.59
C PRO A 41 12.94 6.64 -1.60
N ASP A 42 13.95 5.83 -1.89
CA ASP A 42 15.18 5.70 -1.11
C ASP A 42 14.89 5.44 0.38
N THR A 43 14.02 4.46 0.66
CA THR A 43 13.68 4.07 2.03
C THR A 43 13.88 2.59 2.29
N GLU A 44 14.34 2.30 3.49
CA GLU A 44 14.42 0.96 4.05
C GLU A 44 13.38 0.76 5.14
N TRP A 45 12.87 -0.45 5.24
CA TRP A 45 11.86 -0.84 6.21
C TRP A 45 12.19 -2.21 6.76
N ILE A 46 12.06 -2.36 8.08
CA ILE A 46 12.34 -3.60 8.77
C ILE A 46 11.14 -4.01 9.62
N SER A 47 10.82 -5.31 9.65
CA SER A 47 9.80 -5.84 10.53
C SER A 47 10.21 -5.73 11.99
N GLU A 48 9.23 -5.71 12.89
CA GLU A 48 9.43 -5.58 14.34
C GLU A 48 10.34 -6.67 14.94
N ASP A 49 10.32 -7.86 14.35
CA ASP A 49 11.15 -9.00 14.73
C ASP A 49 12.46 -9.10 13.93
N GLY A 50 12.70 -8.19 12.98
CA GLY A 50 13.87 -8.16 12.11
C GLY A 50 13.93 -9.28 11.08
N SER A 51 12.85 -10.05 10.88
CA SER A 51 12.84 -11.17 9.94
C SER A 51 12.56 -10.77 8.49
N ILE A 52 12.07 -9.55 8.24
CA ILE A 52 11.71 -9.07 6.90
C ILE A 52 12.28 -7.66 6.70
N GLU A 53 12.94 -7.47 5.57
CA GLU A 53 13.49 -6.19 5.12
C GLU A 53 12.89 -5.83 3.77
N ILE A 54 12.58 -4.54 3.58
CA ILE A 54 12.06 -3.98 2.33
C ILE A 54 12.87 -2.73 2.00
N TYR A 55 13.37 -2.68 0.77
CA TYR A 55 14.05 -1.54 0.19
C TYR A 55 13.23 -0.98 -0.96
N VAL A 56 13.07 0.35 -0.99
CA VAL A 56 12.41 1.09 -2.06
C VAL A 56 13.44 1.99 -2.72
N ASP A 57 13.67 1.80 -4.02
CA ASP A 57 14.63 2.59 -4.79
C ASP A 57 14.11 3.98 -5.19
N GLU A 58 15.00 4.82 -5.74
CA GLU A 58 14.69 6.15 -6.27
C GLU A 58 13.55 6.15 -7.32
N ASN A 59 13.32 5.02 -7.99
CA ASN A 59 12.30 4.84 -9.02
C ASN A 59 11.00 4.21 -8.46
N LEU A 60 10.88 4.11 -7.13
CA LEU A 60 9.75 3.51 -6.41
C LEU A 60 9.57 2.01 -6.68
N HIS A 61 10.59 1.31 -7.17
CA HIS A 61 10.59 -0.14 -7.18
C HIS A 61 10.94 -0.65 -5.78
N ALA A 62 10.07 -1.50 -5.24
CA ALA A 62 10.28 -2.08 -3.93
C ALA A 62 10.64 -3.57 -4.06
N THR A 63 11.73 -3.95 -3.42
CA THR A 63 12.18 -5.35 -3.27
C THR A 63 12.52 -5.60 -1.81
N GLY A 64 12.65 -6.86 -1.42
CA GLY A 64 13.03 -7.18 -0.06
C GLY A 64 13.47 -8.62 0.10
N SER A 65 13.71 -9.01 1.34
CA SER A 65 13.94 -10.40 1.70
C SER A 65 13.26 -10.72 3.03
N MET A 66 12.90 -11.99 3.18
CA MET A 66 12.36 -12.53 4.43
C MET A 66 13.16 -13.75 4.86
N ASN A 67 13.46 -13.86 6.14
CA ASN A 67 14.15 -14.98 6.73
C ASN A 67 13.14 -16.00 7.27
N ILE A 68 12.92 -17.08 6.53
CA ILE A 68 12.04 -18.17 6.93
C ILE A 68 12.89 -19.31 7.44
N LYS A 69 12.93 -19.48 8.77
CA LYS A 69 13.64 -20.57 9.46
C LYS A 69 15.13 -20.67 9.06
N GLY A 70 15.79 -19.52 8.91
CA GLY A 70 17.20 -19.44 8.53
C GLY A 70 17.46 -19.46 7.02
N THR A 71 16.40 -19.54 6.20
CA THR A 71 16.51 -19.42 4.73
C THR A 71 16.05 -18.04 4.32
N GLU A 72 16.92 -17.30 3.64
CA GLU A 72 16.57 -16.02 3.05
C GLU A 72 15.78 -16.22 1.75
N ILE A 73 14.62 -15.57 1.65
CA ILE A 73 13.74 -15.60 0.49
C ILE A 73 13.61 -14.19 -0.06
N PRO A 74 14.27 -13.87 -1.18
CA PRO A 74 14.14 -12.56 -1.84
C PRO A 74 12.78 -12.42 -2.51
N PHE A 75 12.25 -11.20 -2.58
CA PHE A 75 10.95 -10.93 -3.18
C PHE A 75 10.83 -9.54 -3.82
N ILE A 76 9.80 -9.39 -4.65
CA ILE A 76 9.30 -8.10 -5.14
C ILE A 76 8.13 -7.67 -4.26
N PHE A 77 8.17 -6.43 -3.77
CA PHE A 77 7.11 -5.81 -3.00
C PHE A 77 6.25 -4.94 -3.93
N SER A 78 5.00 -5.34 -4.17
CA SER A 78 4.12 -4.62 -5.09
C SER A 78 2.89 -4.11 -4.36
N GLY A 79 2.84 -2.80 -4.11
CA GLY A 79 1.65 -2.14 -3.58
C GLY A 79 0.64 -1.77 -4.69
N GLU A 80 -0.65 -1.95 -4.42
CA GLU A 80 -1.72 -1.44 -5.29
C GLU A 80 -1.62 0.09 -5.42
N ILE A 81 -1.97 0.65 -6.58
CA ILE A 81 -2.01 2.11 -6.77
C ILE A 81 -3.06 2.70 -5.82
N ARG A 82 -2.60 3.53 -4.87
CA ARG A 82 -3.42 4.22 -3.86
C ARG A 82 -4.30 3.31 -2.99
N GLY A 83 -3.98 2.01 -2.93
CA GLY A 83 -4.70 0.99 -2.18
C GLY A 83 -3.99 0.54 -0.90
N GLU A 84 -4.62 -0.43 -0.24
CA GLU A 84 -4.14 -1.09 0.97
C GLU A 84 -3.46 -2.44 0.67
N ILE A 85 -3.69 -2.99 -0.52
CA ILE A 85 -3.20 -4.32 -0.88
C ILE A 85 -1.72 -4.24 -1.25
N ILE A 86 -0.96 -5.17 -0.69
CA ILE A 86 0.42 -5.46 -1.03
C ILE A 86 0.44 -6.90 -1.50
N ASP A 87 1.01 -7.15 -2.66
CA ASP A 87 1.31 -8.49 -3.13
C ASP A 87 2.84 -8.69 -3.13
N ILE A 88 3.27 -9.84 -2.62
CA ILE A 88 4.67 -10.25 -2.57
C ILE A 88 4.91 -11.33 -3.63
N TYR A 89 5.84 -11.07 -4.54
CA TYR A 89 6.13 -11.94 -5.68
C TYR A 89 7.55 -12.50 -5.61
N ALA A 90 7.72 -13.64 -6.28
CA ALA A 90 9.01 -14.23 -6.58
C ALA A 90 9.98 -13.23 -7.24
N ILE A 91 11.24 -13.19 -6.79
CA ILE A 91 12.23 -12.27 -7.35
C ILE A 91 12.55 -12.59 -8.82
N GLU A 92 12.35 -13.84 -9.24
CA GLU A 92 12.59 -14.31 -10.60
C GLU A 92 11.65 -13.67 -11.63
N ALA A 93 10.56 -13.04 -11.18
CA ALA A 93 9.66 -12.26 -12.01
C ALA A 93 10.23 -10.88 -12.38
N LYS A 94 11.31 -10.45 -11.71
CA LYS A 94 11.93 -9.13 -11.94
C LYS A 94 12.41 -9.00 -13.38
N GLY A 95 12.02 -7.90 -14.03
CA GLY A 95 12.41 -7.60 -15.42
C GLY A 95 11.57 -8.28 -16.50
N ARG A 96 10.53 -9.05 -16.14
CA ARG A 96 9.52 -9.55 -17.09
C ARG A 96 8.48 -8.47 -17.39
N GLU A 97 7.72 -8.64 -18.48
CA GLU A 97 6.56 -7.80 -18.78
C GLU A 97 5.40 -8.13 -17.82
N GLY A 98 5.48 -7.59 -16.61
CA GLY A 98 4.43 -7.71 -15.59
C GLY A 98 4.71 -8.76 -14.51
N LEU A 99 3.82 -8.78 -13.52
CA LEU A 99 3.83 -9.71 -12.39
C LEU A 99 2.58 -10.58 -12.47
N TYR A 100 2.76 -11.91 -12.52
CA TYR A 100 1.65 -12.83 -12.73
C TYR A 100 1.15 -13.48 -11.43
N PRO A 101 -0.15 -13.78 -11.29
CA PRO A 101 -0.72 -14.30 -10.05
C PRO A 101 -0.08 -15.60 -9.52
N GLU A 102 0.46 -16.44 -10.40
CA GLU A 102 1.14 -17.70 -10.07
C GLU A 102 2.52 -17.53 -9.42
N GLU A 103 3.12 -16.34 -9.54
CA GLU A 103 4.42 -15.99 -8.94
C GLU A 103 4.24 -15.31 -7.58
N ARG A 104 2.99 -15.10 -7.14
CA ARG A 104 2.67 -14.43 -5.88
C ARG A 104 2.74 -15.41 -4.71
N TYR A 105 3.58 -15.11 -3.74
CA TYR A 105 3.69 -15.84 -2.48
C TYR A 105 2.64 -15.39 -1.47
N GLU A 106 2.45 -14.07 -1.37
CA GLU A 106 1.65 -13.44 -0.34
C GLU A 106 0.75 -12.35 -0.89
N THR A 107 -0.41 -12.18 -0.26
CA THR A 107 -1.23 -10.98 -0.33
C THR A 107 -1.44 -10.48 1.08
N TRP A 108 -1.09 -9.22 1.32
CA TRP A 108 -1.21 -8.55 2.60
C TRP A 108 -2.07 -7.30 2.48
N ARG A 109 -2.73 -6.91 3.58
CA ARG A 109 -3.45 -5.64 3.70
C ARG A 109 -2.75 -4.71 4.68
N GLY A 110 -2.17 -3.62 4.17
CA GLY A 110 -1.52 -2.58 4.95
C GLY A 110 -2.50 -1.53 5.49
N ASN A 111 -2.23 -1.03 6.71
CA ASN A 111 -3.06 0.01 7.33
C ASN A 111 -2.61 1.46 7.01
N PHE A 112 -1.35 1.65 6.58
CA PHE A 112 -0.69 2.89 6.13
C PHE A 112 -1.15 4.19 6.82
N LYS A 113 -1.26 4.16 8.16
CA LYS A 113 -1.73 5.31 8.94
C LYS A 113 -0.64 6.36 9.18
N ARG A 114 0.62 5.95 9.13
CA ARG A 114 1.81 6.77 9.42
C ARG A 114 2.84 6.63 8.30
N LYS A 115 3.70 7.62 8.16
CA LYS A 115 4.77 7.66 7.15
C LYS A 115 6.00 6.82 7.49
N ASP A 116 6.16 6.46 8.75
CA ASP A 116 7.36 5.83 9.33
C ASP A 116 7.05 4.43 9.92
N LYS A 117 5.79 4.01 9.85
CA LYS A 117 5.31 2.76 10.43
C LYS A 117 4.06 2.28 9.73
N PHE A 118 4.00 0.99 9.44
CA PHE A 118 2.75 0.34 9.02
C PHE A 118 2.64 -1.06 9.61
N THR A 119 1.40 -1.55 9.68
CA THR A 119 1.13 -2.95 10.01
C THR A 119 0.35 -3.54 8.87
N VAL A 120 0.75 -4.73 8.44
CA VAL A 120 0.03 -5.54 7.47
C VAL A 120 -0.73 -6.66 8.17
N THR A 121 -1.84 -7.08 7.58
CA THR A 121 -2.53 -8.32 7.93
C THR A 121 -2.42 -9.28 6.74
N VAL A 122 -1.97 -10.50 6.98
CA VAL A 122 -1.81 -11.53 5.94
C VAL A 122 -3.17 -12.02 5.47
N GLU A 123 -3.47 -11.95 4.17
CA GLU A 123 -4.74 -12.40 3.57
C GLU A 123 -4.60 -13.69 2.76
N LYS A 124 -3.49 -13.84 2.03
CA LYS A 124 -3.12 -15.06 1.29
C LYS A 124 -1.63 -15.28 1.49
N THR A 125 -1.20 -16.53 1.61
CA THR A 125 0.14 -16.82 2.10
C THR A 125 0.69 -18.17 1.66
N THR A 126 2.01 -18.22 1.59
CA THR A 126 2.83 -19.42 1.46
C THR A 126 3.66 -19.66 2.74
N TYR A 127 4.10 -18.61 3.43
CA TYR A 127 5.09 -18.68 4.51
C TYR A 127 4.58 -18.31 5.91
N PHE A 128 3.44 -17.62 5.99
CA PHE A 128 2.85 -17.07 7.21
C PHE A 128 1.48 -17.68 7.50
N GLU A 129 0.80 -17.21 8.55
CA GLU A 129 -0.59 -17.58 8.83
C GLU A 129 -1.58 -16.51 8.37
N VAL A 130 -2.72 -16.91 7.80
CA VAL A 130 -3.79 -15.96 7.45
C VAL A 130 -4.31 -15.26 8.70
N GLY A 131 -4.37 -13.93 8.65
CA GLY A 131 -4.74 -13.08 9.78
C GLY A 131 -3.57 -12.66 10.67
N GLU A 132 -2.38 -13.22 10.45
CA GLU A 132 -1.16 -12.78 11.12
C GLU A 132 -0.88 -11.30 10.84
N LYS A 133 -0.32 -10.61 11.84
CA LYS A 133 -0.01 -9.19 11.76
C LYS A 133 1.48 -8.97 11.86
N ILE A 134 2.03 -8.31 10.85
CA ILE A 134 3.45 -7.98 10.79
C ILE A 134 3.55 -6.46 10.78
N THR A 135 4.33 -5.92 11.72
CA THR A 135 4.54 -4.48 11.84
C THR A 135 5.92 -4.14 11.32
N PHE A 136 6.00 -3.08 10.53
CA PHE A 136 7.23 -2.56 9.93
C PHE A 136 7.49 -1.15 10.43
N TYR A 137 8.77 -0.84 10.57
CA TYR A 137 9.29 0.48 10.89
C TYR A 137 10.23 0.92 9.78
N ARG A 138 10.14 2.19 9.39
CA ARG A 138 11.13 2.77 8.48
C ARG A 138 12.46 2.85 9.22
N VAL A 139 13.53 2.42 8.56
CA VAL A 139 14.89 2.68 9.02
C VAL A 139 15.15 4.14 8.67
N ASP A 140 15.21 4.99 9.69
CA ASP A 140 15.66 6.36 9.49
C ASP A 140 17.19 6.33 9.53
N ASP A 141 17.85 6.89 8.52
CA ASP A 141 19.28 7.15 8.57
C ASP A 141 19.54 8.08 9.75
N GLU A 142 20.27 7.63 10.76
CA GLU A 142 20.93 8.56 11.68
C GLU A 142 21.93 9.34 10.82
N GLU A 143 21.54 10.55 10.38
CA GLU A 143 22.49 11.55 9.90
C GLU A 143 23.47 11.86 11.05
N ASP A 144 24.60 11.15 11.08
CA ASP A 144 25.80 11.51 11.85
C ASP A 144 26.38 12.86 11.38
#